data_AF-A0A2R3IKM7-F1
#
_entry.id   AF-A0A2R3IKM7-F1
#
_cell.length_a   1.000
_cell.length_b   1.000
_cell.length_c   1.000
_cell.angle_alpha   90.00
_cell.angle_beta   90.00
_cell.angle_gamma   90.00
#
_symmetry.space_group_name_H-M   'P 1'
#
loop_
_entity.id
_entity.type
_entity.pdbx_description
1 polymer ?
#
loop_
_entity_poly.entity_id
_entity_poly.type
_entity_poly.pdbx_seq_one_letter_code
_entity_poly.pdbx_strand_id
1 'polypeptide(L)'
;MATESMLDTEGRALRVGAMYCCVSQRNGYTDYGLLVRYCGKDPESGRELFADADTWEECLIHGEGLAPQMCPAVDPTTQGWPKLAA
;
A
#
# COMPACT_ATOMS: atom_id res chain seq x y z
N MET A 1 -15.99 -16.54 -2.79
CA MET A 1 -16.08 -15.31 -1.98
C MET A 1 -15.50 -14.20 -2.82
N ALA A 2 -16.27 -13.17 -3.15
CA ALA A 2 -15.71 -12.01 -3.85
C ALA A 2 -14.75 -11.34 -2.87
N THR A 3 -13.45 -11.36 -3.17
CA THR A 3 -12.46 -10.55 -2.47
C THR A 3 -12.81 -9.09 -2.74
N GLU A 4 -13.38 -8.42 -1.75
CA GLU A 4 -13.56 -6.97 -1.79
C GLU A 4 -12.19 -6.35 -2.02
N SER A 5 -12.02 -5.71 -3.18
CA SER A 5 -10.74 -5.08 -3.52
C SER A 5 -10.53 -3.89 -2.61
N MET A 6 -9.35 -3.80 -1.98
CA MET A 6 -8.97 -2.60 -1.26
C MET A 6 -8.95 -1.39 -2.19
N LEU A 7 -9.62 -0.30 -1.81
CA LEU A 7 -9.72 0.93 -2.60
C LEU A 7 -8.98 2.07 -1.90
N ASP A 8 -8.39 2.99 -2.69
CA ASP A 8 -7.89 4.25 -2.18
C ASP A 8 -9.01 5.27 -1.89
N THR A 9 -8.64 6.45 -1.40
CA THR A 9 -9.58 7.54 -1.09
C THR A 9 -10.32 8.09 -2.33
N GLU A 10 -9.85 7.82 -3.54
CA GLU A 10 -10.47 8.20 -4.81
C GLU A 10 -11.27 7.04 -5.43
N GLY A 11 -11.40 5.91 -4.74
CA GLY A 11 -12.14 4.73 -5.20
C GLY A 11 -11.37 3.86 -6.20
N ARG A 12 -10.06 4.08 -6.37
CA ARG A 12 -9.22 3.26 -7.25
C ARG A 12 -8.76 2.01 -6.52
N ALA A 13 -8.80 0.87 -7.20
CA ALA A 13 -8.34 -0.38 -6.64
C ALA A 13 -6.82 -0.38 -6.40
N LEU A 14 -6.42 -0.76 -5.20
CA LEU A 14 -5.04 -1.06 -4.85
C LEU A 14 -4.71 -2.50 -5.24
N ARG A 15 -3.46 -2.71 -5.65
CA ARG A 15 -2.93 -4.00 -6.05
C ARG A 15 -2.21 -4.60 -4.85
N VAL A 16 -2.72 -5.73 -4.40
CA VAL A 16 -2.03 -6.55 -3.39
C VAL A 16 -0.62 -6.90 -3.90
N GLY A 17 0.38 -6.74 -3.05
CA GLY A 17 1.80 -6.91 -3.36
C GLY A 17 2.49 -5.66 -3.90
N ALA A 18 1.78 -4.55 -4.06
CA ALA A 18 2.39 -3.29 -4.49
C ALA A 18 2.69 -2.36 -3.30
N MET A 19 3.73 -1.54 -3.48
CA MET A 19 4.02 -0.40 -2.64
C MET A 19 3.49 0.89 -3.27
N TYR A 20 3.04 1.81 -2.42
CA TYR A 20 2.47 3.09 -2.79
C TYR A 20 3.17 4.20 -2.04
N CYS A 21 3.47 5.31 -2.72
CA CYS A 21 3.85 6.55 -2.07
C CYS A 21 2.61 7.41 -1.86
N CYS A 22 2.51 8.02 -0.67
CA CYS A 22 1.57 9.10 -0.45
C CYS A 22 1.91 10.28 -1.36
N VAL A 23 0.91 10.84 -2.04
CA VAL A 23 1.05 12.03 -2.89
C VAL A 23 0.07 13.12 -2.51
N SER A 24 0.59 14.33 -2.42
CA SER A 24 -0.17 15.53 -2.11
C SER A 24 0.02 16.55 -3.23
N GLN A 25 -1.06 17.22 -3.66
CA GLN A 25 -0.96 18.32 -4.63
C GLN A 25 -0.65 19.62 -3.88
N ARG A 26 0.49 20.25 -4.21
CA ARG A 26 0.92 21.51 -3.59
C ARG A 26 1.35 22.49 -4.67
N ASN A 27 0.74 23.68 -4.71
CA ASN A 27 1.14 24.78 -5.59
C ASN A 27 1.42 24.40 -7.06
N GLY A 28 0.62 23.49 -7.63
CA GLY A 28 0.75 23.07 -9.03
C GLY A 28 1.81 21.99 -9.31
N TYR A 29 2.42 21.39 -8.28
CA TYR A 29 3.24 20.20 -8.41
C TYR A 29 2.75 19.06 -7.50
N THR A 30 3.10 17.83 -7.87
CA THR A 30 2.86 16.64 -7.05
C THR A 30 4.02 16.44 -6.09
N ASP A 31 3.73 16.56 -4.80
CA ASP A 31 4.65 16.25 -3.72
C ASP A 31 4.53 14.76 -3.39
N TYR A 32 5.61 14.03 -3.58
CA TYR A 32 5.70 12.62 -3.20
C TYR A 32 6.19 12.59 -1.76
N GLY A 33 5.26 12.38 -0.84
CA GLY A 33 5.55 12.33 0.59
C GLY A 33 6.58 11.25 0.92
N LEU A 34 7.12 11.31 2.13
CA LEU A 34 8.12 10.35 2.61
C LEU A 34 7.51 8.98 2.99
N LEU A 35 6.18 8.91 3.11
CA LEU A 35 5.49 7.71 3.57
C LEU A 35 5.28 6.73 2.42
N VAL A 36 5.90 5.56 2.56
CA VAL A 36 5.69 4.41 1.70
C VAL A 36 4.77 3.43 2.42
N ARG A 37 3.79 2.92 1.68
CA ARG A 37 2.77 2.01 2.19
C ARG A 37 2.75 0.74 1.38
N TYR A 38 2.47 -0.39 2.02
CA TYR A 38 2.36 -1.68 1.38
C TYR A 38 0.91 -2.16 1.40
N CYS A 39 0.37 -2.53 0.24
CA CYS A 39 -0.91 -3.24 0.15
C CYS A 39 -0.60 -4.74 0.18
N GLY A 40 -0.92 -5.41 1.29
CA GLY A 40 -0.56 -6.80 1.55
C GLY A 40 -1.74 -7.68 1.95
N LYS A 41 -1.42 -8.89 2.43
CA LYS A 41 -2.39 -9.77 3.09
C LYS A 41 -1.89 -10.16 4.46
N ASP A 42 -2.78 -10.07 5.44
CA ASP A 42 -2.55 -10.61 6.78
C ASP A 42 -2.12 -12.08 6.68
N PRO A 43 -0.96 -12.47 7.22
CA PRO A 43 -0.45 -13.83 7.09
C PRO A 43 -1.37 -14.89 7.72
N GLU A 44 -2.14 -14.51 8.74
CA GLU A 44 -3.00 -15.45 9.49
C GLU A 44 -4.39 -15.57 8.87
N SER A 45 -5.07 -14.44 8.65
CA SER A 45 -6.45 -14.40 8.16
C SER A 45 -6.57 -14.35 6.63
N GLY A 46 -5.49 -14.02 5.92
CA GLY A 46 -5.48 -13.82 4.47
C GLY A 46 -6.23 -12.56 3.99
N ARG A 47 -6.67 -11.71 4.93
CA ARG A 47 -7.38 -10.45 4.66
C ARG A 47 -6.44 -9.44 4.02
N GLU A 48 -6.92 -8.71 3.02
CA GLU A 48 -6.18 -7.57 2.45
C GLU A 48 -6.05 -6.44 3.48
N LEU A 49 -4.83 -5.92 3.66
CA LEU A 49 -4.58 -4.81 4.58
C LEU A 49 -3.53 -3.85 4.02
N PHE A 50 -3.54 -2.62 4.53
CA PHE A 50 -2.59 -1.57 4.18
C PHE A 50 -1.64 -1.34 5.35
N ALA A 51 -0.34 -1.43 5.12
CA ALA A 51 0.68 -1.31 6.17
C ALA A 51 1.66 -0.18 5.88
N ASP A 52 2.20 0.41 6.94
CA ASP A 52 3.35 1.31 6.83
C ASP A 52 4.60 0.51 6.43
N ALA A 53 5.38 0.98 5.46
CA ALA A 53 6.57 0.23 5.01
C ALA A 53 7.80 0.43 5.90
N ASP A 54 7.75 1.38 6.86
CA ASP A 54 8.80 1.55 7.86
C ASP A 54 8.53 0.69 9.10
N THR A 55 7.27 0.65 9.58
CA THR A 55 6.91 -0.07 10.82
C THR A 55 6.22 -1.41 10.59
N TRP A 56 5.67 -1.65 9.40
CA TRP A 56 4.89 -2.84 9.03
C TRP A 56 3.60 -3.04 9.82
N GLU A 57 3.19 -2.01 10.57
CA GLU A 57 1.92 -1.99 11.26
C GLU A 57 0.77 -1.65 10.29
N GLU A 58 -0.38 -2.26 10.50
CA GLU A 58 -1.59 -1.94 9.76
C GLU A 58 -1.98 -0.47 9.99
N CYS A 59 -2.34 0.21 8.92
CA CYS A 59 -2.71 1.61 8.92
C CYS A 59 -3.92 1.83 8.01
N LEU A 60 -4.65 2.91 8.28
CA LEU A 60 -5.77 3.32 7.43
C LEU A 60 -5.27 4.13 6.24
N ILE A 61 -6.00 4.04 5.13
CA ILE A 61 -5.78 4.91 3.98
C ILE A 61 -6.39 6.28 4.28
N HIS A 62 -5.56 7.33 4.32
CA HIS A 62 -5.99 8.68 4.67
C HIS A 62 -5.64 9.67 3.58
N GLY A 63 -6.62 10.54 3.23
CA GLY A 63 -6.53 11.96 2.81
C GLY A 63 -5.61 12.40 1.66
N GLU A 64 -4.64 11.58 1.28
CA GLU A 64 -3.63 11.83 0.26
C GLU A 64 -3.88 10.87 -0.91
N GLY A 65 -3.49 11.28 -2.11
CA GLY A 65 -3.48 10.36 -3.25
C GLY A 65 -2.43 9.28 -3.04
N LEU A 66 -2.55 8.17 -3.76
CA LEU A 66 -1.56 7.09 -3.74
C LEU A 66 -0.99 6.89 -5.13
N ALA A 67 0.33 7.01 -5.26
CA ALA A 67 1.04 6.70 -6.48
C ALA A 67 1.73 5.33 -6.35
N PRO A 68 1.48 4.36 -7.27
CA PRO A 68 2.16 3.07 -7.22
C PRO A 68 3.66 3.24 -7.49
N GLN A 69 4.48 2.52 -6.73
CA GLN A 69 5.90 2.39 -7.03
C GLN A 69 6.13 1.37 -8.16
N MET A 70 7.19 1.57 -8.94
CA MET A 70 7.58 0.63 -10.01
C MET A 70 8.05 -0.71 -9.47
N CYS A 71 8.69 -0.71 -8.30
CA CYS A 71 9.09 -1.89 -7.56
C CYS A 71 8.98 -1.61 -6.05
N PRO A 72 8.82 -2.64 -5.20
CA PRO A 72 8.92 -2.45 -3.76
C PRO A 72 10.30 -1.91 -3.38
N ALA A 73 10.33 -0.83 -2.61
CA ALA A 73 11.58 -0.30 -2.04
C ALA A 73 12.20 -1.28 -1.03
N VAL A 74 11.37 -2.06 -0.34
CA VAL A 74 11.76 -3.12 0.59
C VAL A 74 11.02 -4.40 0.23
N ASP A 75 11.68 -5.56 0.29
CA ASP A 75 11.03 -6.85 0.09
C ASP A 75 10.14 -7.18 1.31
N PRO A 76 8.80 -7.23 1.17
CA PRO A 76 7.90 -7.50 2.28
C PRO A 76 8.13 -8.86 2.93
N THR A 77 8.66 -9.84 2.19
CA THR A 77 8.92 -11.19 2.73
C THR A 77 10.02 -11.19 3.79
N THR A 78 10.94 -10.21 3.75
CA THR A 78 11.95 -10.02 4.81
C THR A 78 11.35 -9.58 6.14
N GLN A 79 10.06 -9.19 6.13
CA GLN A 79 9.33 -8.63 7.27
C GLN A 79 8.18 -9.56 7.71
N GLY A 80 8.20 -10.82 7.27
CA GLY A 80 7.22 -11.84 7.67
C GLY A 80 5.95 -11.88 6.81
N TRP A 81 5.86 -11.08 5.75
CA TRP A 81 4.72 -11.11 4.85
C TRP A 81 4.78 -12.31 3.89
N PRO A 82 3.63 -12.89 3.51
CA PRO A 82 3.61 -13.98 2.55
C PRO A 82 4.12 -13.50 1.19
N LYS A 83 4.89 -14.37 0.52
CA LYS A 83 5.23 -14.16 -0.88
C LYS A 83 3.95 -14.25 -1.71
N LEU A 84 3.60 -13.17 -2.37
CA LEU A 84 2.46 -13.14 -3.28
C LEU A 84 2.93 -13.64 -4.65
N ALA A 85 2.13 -14.51 -5.26
CA ALA A 85 2.39 -14.97 -6.62
C ALA A 85 2.29 -13.77 -7.57
N ALA A 86 3.26 -13.65 -8.49
CA ALA A 86 3.31 -12.62 -9.52
C ALA A 86 2.24 -12.83 -10.60
#